data_AF-A0A6V7LAJ6-F1
#
_entry.id   AF-A0A6V7LAJ6-F1
#
_cell.length_a   1.000
_cell.length_b   1.000
_cell.length_c   1.000
_cell.angle_alpha   90.00
_cell.angle_beta   90.00
_cell.angle_gamma   90.00
#
_symmetry.space_group_name_H-M   'P 1'
#
loop_
_entity.id
_entity.type
_entity.pdbx_description
1 polymer ?
#
loop_
_entity_poly.entity_id
_entity_poly.type
_entity_poly.pdbx_seq_one_letter_code
_entity_poly.pdbx_strand_id
1 'polypeptide(L)'
;TTDSAAGVVCNREMADLVIDHIELMRTAHLEDRPLFWLQCAMEENCVASEAYRIQKESDEWHRETRRLLRFTARIFNAGTADFRPSVPKHLWEWHMCH
;
A
#
# COMPACT_ATOMS: atom_id res chain seq x y z
N THR A 1 28.62 25.55 -14.53
CA THR A 1 28.12 24.91 -13.29
C THR A 1 26.73 25.46 -13.04
N THR A 2 25.70 24.64 -13.19
CA THR A 2 24.34 25.06 -12.86
C THR A 2 24.18 24.94 -11.35
N ASP A 3 24.26 26.06 -10.64
CA ASP A 3 24.02 26.07 -9.19
C ASP A 3 22.56 25.72 -8.91
N SER A 4 22.35 24.57 -8.28
CA SER A 4 21.05 24.15 -7.78
C SER A 4 20.84 24.78 -6.40
N ALA A 5 19.81 25.62 -6.26
CA ALA A 5 19.41 26.21 -4.99
C ALA A 5 18.11 25.55 -4.48
N ALA A 6 18.06 25.26 -3.17
CA ALA A 6 16.85 24.75 -2.54
C ALA A 6 15.84 25.89 -2.29
N GLY A 7 14.55 25.60 -2.44
CA GLY A 7 13.44 26.51 -2.13
C GLY A 7 12.49 25.92 -1.09
N VAL A 8 11.77 26.77 -0.35
CA VAL A 8 10.79 26.37 0.67
C VAL A 8 9.49 27.15 0.51
N VAL A 9 8.37 26.52 0.90
CA VAL A 9 7.05 27.16 0.99
C VAL A 9 6.51 26.89 2.39
N CYS A 10 6.13 27.95 3.12
CA CYS A 10 5.66 27.86 4.49
C CYS A 10 4.15 28.12 4.57
N ASN A 11 3.45 27.37 5.43
CA ASN A 11 2.05 27.60 5.79
C ASN A 11 1.89 27.56 7.32
N ARG A 12 0.84 28.21 7.84
CA ARG A 12 0.50 28.22 9.27
C ARG A 12 -0.26 26.96 9.71
N GLU A 13 -0.90 26.27 8.77
CA GLU A 13 -1.68 25.05 9.00
C GLU A 13 -1.03 23.85 8.32
N MET A 14 -1.22 22.65 8.88
CA MET A 14 -0.62 21.41 8.39
C MET A 14 -1.49 20.20 8.74
N ALA A 15 -1.48 19.18 7.86
CA ALA A 15 -2.07 17.88 8.17
C ALA A 15 -1.20 17.08 9.14
N ASP A 16 -1.82 16.26 9.98
CA ASP A 16 -1.14 15.37 10.94
C ASP A 16 -1.82 14.00 10.89
N LEU A 17 -1.16 13.02 10.25
CA LEU A 17 -1.75 11.70 10.01
C LEU A 17 -1.36 10.73 11.12
N VAL A 18 -2.38 10.26 11.85
CA VAL A 18 -2.23 9.33 12.97
C VAL A 18 -2.84 7.99 12.61
N ILE A 19 -2.07 6.92 12.81
CA ILE A 19 -2.55 5.53 12.62
C ILE A 19 -3.37 5.12 13.85
N ASP A 20 -4.56 4.59 13.60
CA ASP A 20 -5.39 3.95 14.64
C ASP A 20 -4.82 2.55 14.94
N HIS A 21 -3.88 2.50 15.89
CA HIS A 21 -3.24 1.25 16.30
C HIS A 21 -4.21 0.28 17.00
N ILE A 22 -5.29 0.77 17.62
CA ILE A 22 -6.29 -0.08 18.27
C ILE A 22 -7.08 -0.84 17.21
N GLU A 23 -7.52 -0.17 16.14
CA GLU A 23 -8.21 -0.82 15.02
C GLU A 23 -7.31 -1.85 14.33
N LEU A 24 -6.03 -1.52 14.11
CA LEU A 24 -5.05 -2.46 13.56
C LEU A 24 -4.94 -3.71 14.43
N MET A 25 -4.73 -3.55 15.75
CA MET A 25 -4.61 -4.67 16.69
C MET A 25 -5.88 -5.52 16.73
N ARG A 26 -7.06 -4.89 16.70
CA ARG A 26 -8.34 -5.58 16.78
C ARG A 26 -8.67 -6.39 15.52
N THR A 27 -8.26 -5.92 14.35
CA THR A 27 -8.57 -6.53 13.05
C THR A 27 -7.46 -7.44 12.54
N ALA A 28 -6.30 -7.48 13.22
CA ALA A 28 -5.18 -8.33 12.84
C ALA A 28 -5.55 -9.82 12.90
N HIS A 29 -5.44 -10.53 11.77
CA HIS A 29 -5.67 -11.97 11.69
C HIS A 29 -4.87 -12.60 10.54
N LEU A 30 -4.64 -13.91 10.65
CA LEU A 30 -4.03 -14.70 9.59
C LEU A 30 -5.10 -15.26 8.66
N GLU A 31 -4.85 -15.17 7.36
CA GLU A 31 -5.69 -15.77 6.34
C GLU A 31 -4.82 -16.50 5.31
N ASP A 32 -5.09 -17.78 5.10
CA ASP A 32 -4.44 -18.58 4.06
C ASP A 32 -5.27 -18.49 2.77
N ARG A 33 -4.67 -17.96 1.69
CA ARG A 33 -5.33 -17.75 0.39
C ARG A 33 -4.55 -18.42 -0.75
N PRO A 34 -5.22 -19.21 -1.61
CA PRO A 34 -4.63 -19.68 -2.85
C PRO A 34 -4.21 -18.51 -3.76
N LEU A 35 -3.08 -18.65 -4.44
CA LEU A 35 -2.55 -17.64 -5.38
C LEU A 35 -3.52 -17.33 -6.52
N PHE A 36 -4.40 -18.28 -6.90
CA PHE A 36 -5.49 -18.04 -7.83
C PHE A 36 -6.35 -16.82 -7.47
N TRP A 37 -6.65 -16.60 -6.18
CA TRP A 37 -7.45 -15.46 -5.72
C TRP A 37 -6.65 -14.18 -5.54
N LEU A 38 -5.32 -14.25 -5.67
CA LEU A 38 -4.41 -13.14 -5.45
C LEU A 38 -3.80 -12.62 -6.76
N GLN A 39 -4.33 -13.00 -7.92
CA GLN A 39 -3.75 -12.64 -9.21
C GLN A 39 -3.61 -11.12 -9.39
N CYS A 40 -4.65 -10.34 -9.12
CA CYS A 40 -4.54 -8.88 -9.18
C CYS A 40 -3.47 -8.35 -8.21
N ALA A 41 -3.45 -8.87 -6.97
CA ALA A 41 -2.45 -8.48 -5.99
C ALA A 41 -1.02 -8.88 -6.40
N MET A 42 -0.84 -9.92 -7.21
CA MET A 42 0.45 -10.25 -7.81
C MET A 42 0.83 -9.26 -8.91
N GLU A 43 -0.10 -8.93 -9.81
CA GLU A 43 0.13 -7.97 -10.89
C GLU A 43 0.50 -6.58 -10.34
N GLU A 44 -0.09 -6.21 -9.20
CA GLU A 44 0.20 -4.98 -8.45
C GLU A 44 1.33 -5.10 -7.41
N ASN A 45 2.16 -6.15 -7.47
CA ASN A 45 3.34 -6.32 -6.63
C ASN A 45 3.10 -6.39 -5.10
N CYS A 46 1.90 -6.77 -4.66
CA CYS A 46 1.50 -6.77 -3.24
C CYS A 46 1.90 -8.05 -2.48
N VAL A 47 2.26 -9.14 -3.15
CA VAL A 47 2.69 -10.39 -2.49
C VAL A 47 4.21 -10.54 -2.44
N ALA A 48 4.71 -11.36 -1.50
CA ALA A 48 6.15 -11.60 -1.33
C ALA A 48 6.81 -12.23 -2.57
N SER A 49 8.11 -11.97 -2.75
CA SER A 49 8.93 -12.39 -3.91
C SER A 49 8.80 -13.88 -4.27
N GLU A 50 8.68 -14.74 -3.26
CA GLU A 50 8.54 -16.19 -3.42
C GLU A 50 7.31 -16.59 -4.25
N ALA A 51 6.21 -15.84 -4.16
CA ALA A 51 5.01 -16.12 -4.95
C ALA A 51 5.27 -16.01 -6.46
N TYR A 52 6.09 -15.04 -6.89
CA TYR A 52 6.47 -14.88 -8.31
C TYR A 52 7.47 -15.92 -8.76
N ARG A 53 8.30 -16.44 -7.85
CA ARG A 53 9.21 -17.55 -8.14
C ARG A 53 8.40 -18.81 -8.41
N ILE A 54 7.46 -19.14 -7.52
CA ILE A 54 6.52 -20.25 -7.66
C ILE A 54 5.72 -20.13 -8.98
N GLN A 55 5.22 -18.93 -9.31
CA GLN A 55 4.50 -18.68 -10.57
C GLN A 55 5.32 -19.03 -11.82
N LYS A 56 6.63 -18.80 -11.79
CA LYS A 56 7.53 -19.08 -12.92
C LYS A 56 7.97 -20.54 -12.98
N GLU A 57 8.09 -21.20 -11.84
CA GLU A 57 8.67 -22.54 -11.70
C GLU A 57 7.63 -23.68 -11.74
N SER A 58 6.35 -23.39 -11.51
CA SER A 58 5.28 -24.40 -11.39
C SER A 58 4.06 -24.09 -12.25
N ASP A 59 3.61 -25.06 -13.05
CA ASP A 59 2.35 -24.96 -13.82
C ASP A 59 1.11 -24.94 -12.91
N GLU A 60 1.22 -25.48 -11.69
CA GLU A 60 0.14 -25.51 -10.70
C GLU A 60 0.21 -24.36 -9.69
N TRP A 61 1.00 -23.30 -9.95
CA TRP A 61 1.20 -22.17 -9.02
C TRP A 61 -0.09 -21.58 -8.46
N HIS A 62 -1.17 -21.56 -9.24
CA HIS A 62 -2.48 -21.03 -8.86
C HIS A 62 -3.09 -21.76 -7.64
N ARG A 63 -2.70 -23.03 -7.40
CA ARG A 63 -3.14 -23.84 -6.26
C ARG A 63 -2.30 -23.61 -5.00
N GLU A 64 -1.09 -23.09 -5.16
CA GLU A 64 -0.20 -22.78 -4.04
C GLU A 64 -0.81 -21.70 -3.15
N THR A 65 -0.57 -21.80 -1.84
CA THR A 65 -1.21 -20.95 -0.85
C THR A 65 -0.23 -19.97 -0.23
N ARG A 66 -0.68 -18.73 -0.01
CA ARG A 66 0.05 -17.73 0.78
C ARG A 66 -0.70 -17.45 2.07
N ARG A 67 0.05 -17.43 3.17
CA ARG A 67 -0.40 -16.91 4.45
C ARG A 67 -0.28 -15.40 4.47
N LEU A 68 -1.38 -14.71 4.72
CA LEU A 68 -1.48 -13.26 4.78
C LEU A 68 -1.78 -12.84 6.21
N LEU A 69 -0.98 -11.92 6.76
CA LEU A 69 -1.38 -11.16 7.95
C LEU A 69 -2.21 -9.97 7.47
N ARG A 70 -3.52 -10.04 7.68
CA ARG A 70 -4.46 -8.99 7.33
C ARG A 70 -4.78 -8.13 8.53
N PHE A 71 -4.96 -6.85 8.31
CA PHE A 71 -5.40 -5.86 9.30
C PHE A 71 -6.04 -4.68 8.56
N THR A 72 -6.82 -3.87 9.29
CA THR A 72 -7.38 -2.62 8.78
C THR A 72 -6.41 -1.47 9.05
N ALA A 73 -5.98 -0.80 7.99
CA ALA A 73 -5.19 0.43 8.09
C ALA A 73 -6.12 1.64 8.13
N ARG A 74 -6.48 2.08 9.34
CA ARG A 74 -7.26 3.31 9.55
C ARG A 74 -6.34 4.47 9.91
N ILE A 75 -6.44 5.56 9.17
CA ILE A 75 -5.61 6.76 9.35
C ILE A 75 -6.54 7.95 9.56
N PHE A 76 -6.29 8.73 10.61
CA PHE A 76 -7.03 9.94 10.93
C PHE A 76 -6.14 11.17 10.76
N ASN A 77 -6.71 12.26 10.22
CA ASN A 77 -6.04 13.55 10.17
C ASN A 77 -6.37 14.36 11.43
N ALA A 78 -5.45 14.38 12.39
CA ALA A 78 -5.51 15.18 13.62
C ALA A 78 -4.99 16.62 13.43
N GLY A 79 -4.59 16.98 12.20
CA GLY A 79 -4.04 18.28 11.87
C GLY A 79 -5.10 19.37 11.74
N THR A 80 -4.63 20.55 11.34
CA THR A 80 -5.47 21.75 11.17
C THR A 80 -5.78 22.06 9.71
N ALA A 81 -5.28 21.25 8.77
CA ALA A 81 -5.55 21.37 7.34
C ALA A 81 -5.77 20.00 6.69
N ASP A 82 -6.40 19.99 5.52
CA ASP A 82 -6.60 18.79 4.70
C ASP A 82 -5.25 18.16 4.30
N PHE A 83 -5.17 16.83 4.38
CA PHE A 83 -4.09 16.10 3.71
C PHE A 83 -4.32 16.10 2.20
N ARG A 84 -3.30 16.49 1.43
CA ARG A 84 -3.35 16.53 -0.03
C ARG A 84 -2.16 15.79 -0.62
N PRO A 85 -2.35 14.98 -1.68
CA PRO A 85 -1.24 14.37 -2.39
C PRO A 85 -0.29 15.43 -2.93
N SER A 86 1.01 15.17 -2.85
CA SER A 86 2.03 16.01 -3.48
C SER A 86 1.99 15.89 -5.01
N VAL A 87 1.55 14.73 -5.52
CA VAL A 87 1.47 14.45 -6.95
C VAL A 87 0.17 14.99 -7.56
N PRO A 88 0.24 15.71 -8.69
CA PRO A 88 -0.95 16.20 -9.39
C PRO A 88 -1.77 15.03 -9.96
N LYS A 89 -3.08 15.24 -10.11
CA LYS A 89 -4.04 14.20 -10.49
C LYS A 89 -3.69 13.44 -11.78
N HIS A 90 -3.08 14.09 -12.76
CA HIS A 90 -2.70 13.45 -14.02
C HIS A 90 -1.53 12.47 -13.90
N LEU A 91 -0.84 12.46 -12.75
CA LEU A 91 0.21 11.48 -12.40
C LEU A 91 -0.29 10.43 -11.40
N TRP A 92 -1.59 10.39 -11.10
CA TRP A 92 -2.13 9.33 -10.27
C TRP A 92 -2.10 8.01 -11.03
N GLU A 93 -1.57 6.99 -10.38
CA GLU A 93 -1.55 5.64 -10.91
C GLU A 93 -2.85 4.93 -10.55
N TRP A 94 -3.45 4.28 -11.55
CA TRP A 94 -4.60 3.44 -11.34
C TRP A 94 -4.14 2.10 -10.78
N HIS A 95 -4.85 1.58 -9.78
CA HIS A 95 -4.52 0.31 -9.15
C HIS A 95 -5.69 -0.65 -9.35
N MET A 96 -5.47 -1.73 -10.10
CA MET A 96 -6.54 -2.56 -10.65
C MET A 96 -7.39 -3.25 -9.59
N CYS A 97 -6.86 -3.44 -8.38
CA CYS A 97 -7.56 -4.18 -7.35
C CYS A 97 -8.57 -3.35 -6.56
N HIS A 98 -8.53 -2.00 -6.63
CA HIS A 98 -9.39 -1.12 -5.83
C HIS A 98 -9.74 0.23 -6.48
#